data_AF-A0A133KJF1-F1
#
_entry.id   AF-A0A133KJF1-F1
#
_cell.length_a   1.000
_cell.length_b   1.000
_cell.length_c   1.000
_cell.angle_alpha   90.00
_cell.angle_beta   90.00
_cell.angle_gamma   90.00
#
_symmetry.space_group_name_H-M   'P 1'
#
loop_
_entity.id
_entity.type
_entity.pdbx_description
1 polymer ?
#
loop_
_entity_poly.entity_id
_entity_poly.type
_entity_poly.pdbx_seq_one_letter_code
_entity_poly.pdbx_strand_id
1 'polypeptide(L)'
;MKNNNYSILYYIVKFNMLSKTRKKLDDWNLNHIGVKKAFYALLSFIFLTSLLVFILSFYISKKYMLPNTYLQLLLVFIFIEQIASSLSFFKNNRDYFLKDERKLIHQNRRIRIVQLKSVLVYKTIEKAMLTSILILIPVLLALNLTQNSIIGIFDLLLIVLMYFFVNFFLSLLFSYIPYILSILWSRALKSSIIKIIALIINLLVPVIIGFFGFYLLNKFNIVQSLYELSHTKIFYYFKVANPYQVICKNNISSDLIIVSILAVSCVLVYIIWSKTLERFDLIEYTKLNNRVYSNTIPLANKKKIFYCILHKDRAFLLRIDGFFFRNLGNMLFLVMFFLGFGFPFILRYFSGYPVQASIISAFLISSLFYQLVGDAIKMILSVELDLKNYHIFYSNVFNLWELAKPKLRNYNLIVWFLTIFLTFISFFWQPYFILLHFVFFIIFLCNGYLYSLIQTSSVLLYPKKNWEHFYEIGESSKAKTFQHIYEGCIFVIILQMISLVSFLLMKFSTFSSIILLSLGTVMIVFTLLNYLFSMLYLKKINMNERYILNDRD
;
A
#
# COMPACT_ATOMS: atom_id res chain seq x y z
N MET A 1 -40.43 12.67 7.84
CA MET A 1 -39.49 11.83 7.07
C MET A 1 -38.00 12.01 7.52
N LYS A 2 -37.66 11.87 8.81
CA LYS A 2 -36.25 11.96 9.29
C LYS A 2 -35.69 10.62 9.83
N ASN A 3 -36.54 9.70 10.29
CA ASN A 3 -36.10 8.40 10.85
C ASN A 3 -35.79 7.29 9.81
N ASN A 4 -36.20 7.43 8.55
CA ASN A 4 -35.92 6.42 7.51
C ASN A 4 -34.48 6.42 6.98
N ASN A 5 -33.67 7.44 7.29
CA ASN A 5 -32.33 7.54 6.72
C ASN A 5 -31.33 6.56 7.37
N TYR A 6 -31.48 6.27 8.66
CA TYR A 6 -30.58 5.35 9.38
C TYR A 6 -30.84 3.88 9.06
N SER A 7 -32.11 3.48 8.88
CA SER A 7 -32.47 2.13 8.46
C SER A 7 -31.95 1.85 7.05
N ILE A 8 -32.14 2.77 6.11
CA ILE A 8 -31.61 2.68 4.74
C ILE A 8 -30.08 2.57 4.75
N LEU A 9 -29.40 3.37 5.57
CA LEU A 9 -27.95 3.30 5.80
C LEU A 9 -27.48 1.90 6.23
N TYR A 10 -28.14 1.34 7.25
CA TYR A 10 -27.83 0.01 7.76
C TYR A 10 -28.01 -1.07 6.69
N TYR A 11 -29.12 -1.04 5.93
CA TYR A 11 -29.35 -2.01 4.86
C TYR A 11 -28.32 -1.90 3.73
N ILE A 12 -27.95 -0.67 3.33
CA ILE A 12 -26.91 -0.43 2.31
C ILE A 12 -25.57 -0.97 2.78
N VAL A 13 -25.17 -0.70 4.03
CA VAL A 13 -23.89 -1.18 4.59
C VAL A 13 -23.90 -2.70 4.67
N LYS A 14 -24.98 -3.29 5.19
CA LYS A 14 -25.14 -4.75 5.31
C LYS A 14 -25.07 -5.43 3.93
N PHE A 15 -25.78 -4.90 2.94
CA PHE A 15 -25.76 -5.43 1.58
C PHE A 15 -24.36 -5.34 0.95
N ASN A 16 -23.67 -4.20 1.10
CA ASN A 16 -22.32 -4.02 0.60
C ASN A 16 -21.33 -4.99 1.26
N MET A 17 -21.42 -5.20 2.57
CA MET A 17 -20.57 -6.16 3.30
C MET A 17 -20.85 -7.60 2.86
N LEU A 18 -22.12 -7.99 2.73
CA LEU A 18 -22.49 -9.31 2.23
C LEU A 18 -22.01 -9.53 0.79
N SER A 19 -22.19 -8.55 -0.10
CA SER A 19 -21.69 -8.61 -1.47
C SER A 19 -20.16 -8.75 -1.50
N LYS A 20 -19.42 -7.94 -0.74
CA LYS A 20 -17.96 -8.05 -0.66
C LYS A 20 -17.48 -9.41 -0.14
N THR A 21 -18.13 -9.96 0.89
CA THR A 21 -17.78 -11.30 1.42
C THR A 21 -18.08 -12.40 0.41
N ARG A 22 -19.21 -12.34 -0.29
CA ARG A 22 -19.55 -13.29 -1.37
C ARG A 22 -18.54 -13.22 -2.51
N LYS A 23 -18.20 -12.03 -3.00
CA LYS A 23 -17.18 -11.84 -4.04
C LYS A 23 -15.81 -12.39 -3.61
N LYS A 24 -15.42 -12.22 -2.34
CA LYS A 24 -14.18 -12.82 -1.81
C LYS A 24 -14.25 -14.35 -1.77
N LEU A 25 -15.35 -14.93 -1.31
CA LEU A 25 -15.50 -16.39 -1.32
C LEU A 25 -15.44 -16.95 -2.75
N ASP A 26 -16.04 -16.23 -3.69
CA ASP A 26 -16.06 -16.57 -5.11
C ASP A 26 -14.68 -16.51 -5.78
N ASP A 27 -13.87 -15.49 -5.45
CA ASP A 27 -12.46 -15.43 -5.86
C ASP A 27 -11.66 -16.69 -5.45
N TRP A 28 -12.06 -17.33 -4.34
CA TRP A 28 -11.43 -18.53 -3.80
C TRP A 28 -12.13 -19.83 -4.22
N ASN A 29 -13.19 -19.77 -5.03
CA ASN A 29 -14.08 -20.90 -5.33
C ASN A 29 -14.69 -21.54 -4.06
N LEU A 30 -14.90 -20.74 -3.00
CA LEU A 30 -15.48 -21.15 -1.72
C LEU A 30 -16.95 -20.77 -1.59
N ASN A 31 -17.68 -20.65 -2.71
CA ASN A 31 -19.10 -20.27 -2.74
C ASN A 31 -20.00 -21.20 -1.92
N HIS A 32 -19.58 -22.46 -1.76
CA HIS A 32 -20.26 -23.47 -0.96
C HIS A 32 -20.19 -23.19 0.55
N ILE A 33 -19.21 -22.40 0.98
CA ILE A 33 -19.06 -21.97 2.38
C ILE A 33 -19.99 -20.78 2.60
N GLY A 34 -21.17 -21.02 3.19
CA GLY A 34 -22.08 -19.94 3.56
C GLY A 34 -21.40 -18.90 4.45
N VAL A 35 -21.71 -17.62 4.25
CA VAL A 35 -21.11 -16.46 4.97
C VAL A 35 -21.11 -16.64 6.49
N LYS A 36 -22.13 -17.30 7.06
CA LYS A 36 -22.21 -17.62 8.49
C LYS A 36 -21.03 -18.47 8.98
N LYS A 37 -20.66 -19.53 8.24
CA LYS A 37 -19.54 -20.42 8.62
C LYS A 37 -18.20 -19.69 8.55
N ALA A 38 -18.01 -18.87 7.51
CA ALA A 38 -16.81 -18.03 7.40
C ALA A 38 -16.69 -17.03 8.56
N PHE A 39 -17.82 -16.46 9.00
CA PHE A 39 -17.84 -15.55 10.14
C PHE A 39 -17.47 -16.25 11.46
N TYR A 40 -18.00 -17.46 11.71
CA TYR A 40 -17.63 -18.24 12.90
C TYR A 40 -16.15 -18.63 12.90
N ALA A 41 -15.59 -19.02 11.76
CA ALA A 41 -14.16 -19.33 11.63
C ALA A 41 -13.27 -18.09 11.88
N LEU A 42 -13.71 -16.91 11.45
CA LEU A 42 -13.00 -15.66 11.71
C LEU A 42 -13.04 -15.30 13.21
N LEU A 43 -14.19 -15.47 13.87
CA LEU A 43 -14.31 -15.28 15.31
C LEU A 43 -13.44 -16.24 16.11
N SER A 44 -13.43 -17.53 15.76
CA SER A 44 -12.58 -18.51 16.44
C SER A 44 -11.10 -18.20 16.25
N PHE A 45 -10.69 -17.73 15.07
CA PHE A 45 -9.32 -17.28 14.82
C PHE A 45 -8.95 -16.05 15.67
N ILE A 46 -9.82 -15.04 15.75
CA ILE A 46 -9.59 -13.86 16.61
C ILE A 46 -9.45 -14.28 18.07
N PHE A 47 -10.32 -15.19 18.54
CA PHE A 47 -10.27 -15.67 19.91
C PHE A 47 -8.96 -16.42 20.19
N LEU A 48 -8.59 -17.40 19.37
CA LEU A 48 -7.36 -18.18 19.53
C LEU A 48 -6.10 -17.31 19.50
N THR A 49 -6.04 -16.34 18.60
CA THR A 49 -4.89 -15.41 18.51
C THR A 49 -4.82 -14.49 19.73
N SER A 50 -5.95 -13.93 20.19
CA SER A 50 -5.97 -13.12 21.41
C SER A 50 -5.52 -13.91 22.66
N LEU A 51 -5.95 -15.17 22.76
CA LEU A 51 -5.58 -16.07 23.86
C LEU A 51 -4.09 -16.43 23.82
N LEU A 52 -3.54 -16.66 22.64
CA LEU A 52 -2.11 -16.92 22.46
C LEU A 52 -1.26 -15.70 22.85
N VAL A 53 -1.67 -14.49 22.43
CA VAL A 53 -0.99 -13.24 22.82
C VAL A 53 -1.06 -13.03 24.33
N PHE A 54 -2.21 -13.31 24.96
CA PHE A 54 -2.35 -13.26 26.41
C PHE A 54 -1.38 -14.22 27.11
N ILE A 55 -1.33 -15.48 26.72
CA ILE A 55 -0.44 -16.49 27.34
C ILE A 55 1.03 -16.09 27.19
N LEU A 56 1.45 -15.65 26.00
CA LEU A 56 2.82 -15.20 25.76
C LEU A 56 3.18 -13.99 26.62
N SER A 57 2.33 -12.96 26.63
CA SER A 57 2.56 -11.74 27.41
C SER A 57 2.56 -12.02 28.91
N PHE A 58 1.69 -12.91 29.41
CA PHE A 58 1.67 -13.36 30.79
C PHE A 58 2.95 -14.13 31.16
N TYR A 59 3.41 -15.04 30.31
CA TYR A 59 4.65 -15.77 30.56
C TYR A 59 5.87 -14.84 30.60
N ILE A 60 5.98 -13.91 29.64
CA ILE A 60 7.08 -12.94 29.57
C ILE A 60 7.08 -12.03 30.80
N SER A 61 5.92 -11.47 31.16
CA SER A 61 5.80 -10.56 32.32
C SER A 61 6.03 -11.26 33.65
N LYS A 62 5.67 -12.55 33.78
CA LYS A 62 5.97 -13.34 34.99
C LYS A 62 7.47 -13.67 35.10
N LYS A 63 8.14 -13.97 33.98
CA LYS A 63 9.54 -14.41 33.95
C LYS A 63 10.53 -13.25 34.05
N TYR A 64 10.18 -12.09 33.49
CA TYR A 64 11.00 -10.89 33.51
C TYR A 64 10.21 -9.79 34.22
N MET A 65 10.71 -9.30 35.36
CA MET A 65 10.21 -8.04 35.93
C MET A 65 10.48 -6.94 34.91
N LEU A 66 9.46 -6.56 34.15
CA LEU A 66 9.55 -5.56 33.11
C LEU A 66 9.58 -4.18 33.77
N PRO A 67 10.67 -3.40 33.66
CA PRO A 67 10.66 -2.04 34.17
C PRO A 67 9.62 -1.19 33.44
N ASN A 68 9.06 -0.18 34.12
CA ASN A 68 8.05 0.75 33.59
C ASN A 68 8.42 1.40 32.24
N THR A 69 9.70 1.41 31.88
CA THR A 69 10.22 1.86 30.59
C THR A 69 9.75 1.00 29.40
N TYR A 70 9.53 -0.30 29.59
CA TYR A 70 9.03 -1.20 28.53
C TYR A 70 7.56 -0.96 28.22
N LEU A 71 6.74 -0.71 29.25
CA LEU A 71 5.34 -0.32 29.07
C LEU A 71 5.23 0.99 28.29
N GLN A 72 6.06 1.97 28.65
CA GLN A 72 6.16 3.25 27.94
C GLN A 72 6.57 3.08 26.47
N LEU A 73 7.52 2.19 26.20
CA LEU A 73 7.99 1.86 24.86
C LEU A 73 6.90 1.15 24.03
N LEU A 74 6.15 0.24 24.64
CA LEU A 74 5.00 -0.43 24.02
C LEU A 74 3.89 0.57 23.63
N LEU A 75 3.56 1.53 24.52
CA LEU A 75 2.59 2.59 24.23
C LEU A 75 3.06 3.53 23.10
N VAL A 76 4.37 3.77 22.98
CA VAL A 76 4.93 4.53 21.85
C VAL A 76 4.82 3.73 20.56
N PHE A 77 5.12 2.43 20.57
CA PHE A 77 4.95 1.57 19.40
C PHE A 77 3.50 1.50 18.92
N ILE A 78 2.54 1.42 19.85
CA ILE A 78 1.10 1.46 19.52
C ILE A 78 0.73 2.77 18.84
N PHE A 79 1.23 3.90 19.35
CA PHE A 79 0.97 5.20 18.73
C PHE A 79 1.61 5.33 17.33
N ILE A 80 2.82 4.82 17.15
CA ILE A 80 3.48 4.77 15.83
C ILE A 80 2.70 3.88 14.84
N GLU A 81 2.25 2.69 15.27
CA GLU A 81 1.40 1.81 14.46
C GLU A 81 0.09 2.50 14.05
N GLN A 82 -0.50 3.26 14.97
CA GLN A 82 -1.74 4.00 14.72
C GLN A 82 -1.54 5.15 13.72
N ILE A 83 -0.42 5.86 13.79
CA ILE A 83 -0.05 6.87 12.78
C ILE A 83 0.18 6.19 11.42
N ALA A 84 0.96 5.11 11.37
CA ALA A 84 1.25 4.39 10.13
C ALA A 84 -0.02 3.81 9.48
N SER A 85 -0.90 3.21 10.28
CA SER A 85 -2.15 2.63 9.80
C SER A 85 -3.14 3.70 9.33
N SER A 86 -3.29 4.81 10.03
CA SER A 86 -4.13 5.94 9.62
C SER A 86 -3.63 6.64 8.35
N LEU A 87 -2.30 6.76 8.16
CA LEU A 87 -1.71 7.25 6.90
C LEU A 87 -2.08 6.34 5.71
N SER A 88 -2.15 5.02 5.93
CA SER A 88 -2.53 4.06 4.89
C SER A 88 -4.05 4.00 4.62
N PHE A 89 -4.88 4.67 5.44
CA PHE A 89 -6.34 4.55 5.40
C PHE A 89 -6.93 4.90 4.02
N PHE A 90 -6.51 6.02 3.43
CA PHE A 90 -7.00 6.45 2.12
C PHE A 90 -6.64 5.46 1.02
N LYS A 91 -5.40 4.92 1.05
CA LYS A 91 -4.94 3.92 0.07
C LYS A 91 -5.77 2.64 0.18
N ASN A 92 -6.00 2.17 1.40
CA ASN A 92 -6.69 0.89 1.65
C ASN A 92 -8.20 0.96 1.39
N ASN A 93 -8.82 2.13 1.55
CA ASN A 93 -10.27 2.33 1.39
C ASN A 93 -10.63 3.18 0.17
N ARG A 94 -9.71 3.27 -0.79
CA ARG A 94 -9.75 4.16 -1.94
C ARG A 94 -11.03 4.06 -2.76
N ASP A 95 -11.53 2.84 -2.96
CA ASP A 95 -12.75 2.52 -3.71
C ASP A 95 -13.94 3.38 -3.31
N TYR A 96 -14.07 3.69 -2.01
CA TYR A 96 -15.19 4.46 -1.48
C TYR A 96 -15.07 5.97 -1.72
N PHE A 97 -13.87 6.47 -1.97
CA PHE A 97 -13.63 7.85 -2.35
C PHE A 97 -13.88 8.11 -3.84
N LEU A 98 -14.07 7.04 -4.63
CA LEU A 98 -14.27 7.10 -6.07
C LEU A 98 -15.76 7.22 -6.40
N LYS A 99 -16.06 8.11 -7.35
CA LYS A 99 -17.38 8.30 -7.91
C LYS A 99 -17.67 7.15 -8.87
N ASP A 100 -18.67 6.35 -8.52
CA ASP A 100 -19.22 5.35 -9.41
C ASP A 100 -20.68 5.69 -9.74
N GLU A 101 -20.98 5.84 -11.03
CA GLU A 101 -22.32 6.17 -11.53
C GLU A 101 -23.00 4.95 -12.19
N ARG A 102 -22.33 3.80 -12.24
CA ARG A 102 -22.84 2.60 -12.93
C ARG A 102 -24.02 1.94 -12.22
N LYS A 103 -24.04 1.97 -10.88
CA LYS A 103 -25.20 1.49 -10.11
C LYS A 103 -26.22 2.61 -9.97
N LEU A 104 -27.48 2.31 -10.28
CA LEU A 104 -28.62 3.20 -10.07
C LEU A 104 -28.64 3.83 -8.67
N ILE A 105 -28.35 3.04 -7.63
CA ILE A 105 -28.29 3.49 -6.23
C ILE A 105 -27.19 4.54 -6.02
N HIS A 106 -26.05 4.39 -6.69
CA HIS A 106 -24.94 5.33 -6.57
C HIS A 106 -25.09 6.54 -7.50
N GLN A 107 -26.11 6.64 -8.35
CA GLN A 107 -26.38 7.88 -9.11
C GLN A 107 -26.82 9.03 -8.20
N ASN A 108 -27.50 8.71 -7.08
CA ASN A 108 -27.88 9.71 -6.09
C ASN A 108 -26.69 10.12 -5.20
N ARG A 109 -26.31 11.40 -5.28
CA ARG A 109 -25.20 11.99 -4.52
C ARG A 109 -25.35 11.81 -3.00
N ARG A 110 -26.56 11.95 -2.45
CA ARG A 110 -26.78 11.82 -1.00
C ARG A 110 -26.39 10.43 -0.52
N ILE A 111 -26.71 9.40 -1.29
CA ILE A 111 -26.39 8.01 -0.98
C ILE A 111 -24.88 7.78 -1.01
N ARG A 112 -24.17 8.30 -2.02
CA ARG A 112 -22.70 8.22 -2.13
C ARG A 112 -21.98 8.84 -0.92
N ILE A 113 -22.38 10.05 -0.52
CA ILE A 113 -21.79 10.77 0.62
C ILE A 113 -22.00 9.99 1.92
N VAL A 114 -23.21 9.48 2.11
CA VAL A 114 -23.61 8.71 3.28
C VAL A 114 -22.84 7.38 3.36
N GLN A 115 -22.62 6.71 2.23
CA GLN A 115 -21.80 5.49 2.16
C GLN A 115 -20.35 5.77 2.54
N LEU A 116 -19.71 6.79 1.97
CA LEU A 116 -18.32 7.14 2.33
C LEU A 116 -18.19 7.46 3.83
N LYS A 117 -19.14 8.23 4.39
CA LYS A 117 -19.20 8.52 5.83
C LYS A 117 -19.34 7.25 6.66
N SER A 118 -20.22 6.34 6.27
CA SER A 118 -20.41 5.07 6.98
C SER A 118 -19.15 4.21 6.98
N VAL A 119 -18.38 4.23 5.88
CA VAL A 119 -17.14 3.48 5.76
C VAL A 119 -16.02 4.09 6.59
N LEU A 120 -15.90 5.42 6.61
CA LEU A 120 -14.94 6.12 7.47
C LEU A 120 -15.12 5.72 8.94
N VAL A 121 -16.36 5.66 9.42
CA VAL A 121 -16.68 5.23 10.79
C VAL A 121 -16.50 3.72 10.96
N TYR A 122 -17.06 2.91 10.07
CA TYR A 122 -17.00 1.45 10.21
C TYR A 122 -15.57 0.91 10.18
N LYS A 123 -14.74 1.37 9.24
CA LYS A 123 -13.36 0.88 9.09
C LYS A 123 -12.45 1.28 10.25
N THR A 124 -12.69 2.45 10.84
CA THR A 124 -11.94 2.90 12.03
C THR A 124 -12.39 2.14 13.28
N ILE A 125 -13.70 1.88 13.45
CA ILE A 125 -14.21 1.00 14.51
C ILE A 125 -13.65 -0.41 14.35
N GLU A 126 -13.73 -0.99 13.16
CA GLU A 126 -13.25 -2.36 12.86
C GLU A 126 -11.77 -2.49 13.21
N LYS A 127 -10.93 -1.54 12.76
CA LYS A 127 -9.50 -1.54 13.07
C LYS A 127 -9.26 -1.39 14.57
N ALA A 128 -9.92 -0.43 15.23
CA ALA A 128 -9.76 -0.19 16.66
C ALA A 128 -10.15 -1.41 17.51
N MET A 129 -11.27 -2.05 17.17
CA MET A 129 -11.72 -3.28 17.82
C MET A 129 -10.74 -4.43 17.59
N LEU A 130 -10.25 -4.62 16.37
CA LEU A 130 -9.30 -5.70 16.07
C LEU A 130 -7.98 -5.51 16.84
N THR A 131 -7.41 -4.30 16.85
CA THR A 131 -6.16 -4.03 17.57
C THR A 131 -6.35 -4.08 19.08
N SER A 132 -7.49 -3.60 19.59
CA SER A 132 -7.81 -3.68 21.02
C SER A 132 -7.98 -5.12 21.47
N ILE A 133 -8.78 -5.92 20.76
CA ILE A 133 -9.09 -7.32 21.14
C ILE A 133 -7.87 -8.24 20.96
N LEU A 134 -7.11 -8.08 19.86
CA LEU A 134 -6.01 -9.00 19.55
C LEU A 134 -4.73 -8.72 20.33
N ILE A 135 -4.44 -7.45 20.65
CA ILE A 135 -3.13 -7.04 21.16
C ILE A 135 -3.26 -6.26 22.46
N LEU A 136 -3.97 -5.13 22.43
CA LEU A 136 -3.96 -4.14 23.51
C LEU A 136 -4.55 -4.70 24.82
N ILE A 137 -5.74 -5.29 24.77
CA ILE A 137 -6.43 -5.88 25.93
C ILE A 137 -5.66 -7.09 26.48
N PRO A 138 -5.27 -8.11 25.66
CA PRO A 138 -4.50 -9.25 26.14
C PRO A 138 -3.20 -8.85 26.86
N VAL A 139 -2.42 -7.94 26.28
CA VAL A 139 -1.11 -7.54 26.83
C VAL A 139 -1.27 -6.75 28.12
N LEU A 140 -2.18 -5.77 28.15
CA LEU A 140 -2.39 -4.94 29.33
C LEU A 140 -3.04 -5.73 30.48
N LEU A 141 -3.97 -6.66 30.19
CA LEU A 141 -4.53 -7.56 31.20
C LEU A 141 -3.45 -8.46 31.81
N ALA A 142 -2.56 -9.03 30.99
CA ALA A 142 -1.46 -9.85 31.48
C ALA A 142 -0.54 -9.07 32.44
N LEU A 143 -0.18 -7.83 32.08
CA LEU A 143 0.68 -6.95 32.90
C LEU A 143 0.03 -6.53 34.22
N ASN A 144 -1.30 -6.33 34.23
CA ASN A 144 -2.06 -6.03 35.44
C ASN A 144 -2.09 -7.25 36.38
N LEU A 145 -2.38 -8.44 35.86
CA LEU A 145 -2.47 -9.68 36.64
C LEU A 145 -1.13 -10.10 37.27
N THR A 146 0.01 -9.76 36.67
CA THR A 146 1.34 -10.01 37.27
C THR A 146 1.80 -8.91 38.23
N GLN A 147 0.94 -7.95 38.59
CA GLN A 147 1.25 -6.80 39.47
C GLN A 147 2.47 -5.96 39.03
N ASN A 148 2.84 -6.03 37.75
CA ASN A 148 3.97 -5.30 37.19
C ASN A 148 3.56 -3.93 36.64
N SER A 149 2.33 -3.47 36.88
CA SER A 149 1.82 -2.20 36.39
C SER A 149 0.85 -1.53 37.36
N ILE A 150 0.82 -0.19 37.32
CA ILE A 150 -0.06 0.67 38.14
C ILE A 150 -1.46 0.81 37.49
N ILE A 151 -1.68 0.14 36.35
CA ILE A 151 -2.83 0.38 35.47
C ILE A 151 -4.06 -0.37 35.99
N GLY A 152 -5.09 0.37 36.38
CA GLY A 152 -6.37 -0.19 36.80
C GLY A 152 -7.20 -0.73 35.62
N ILE A 153 -8.21 -1.55 35.94
CA ILE A 153 -9.16 -2.09 34.95
C ILE A 153 -9.95 -0.97 34.25
N PHE A 154 -10.17 0.17 34.91
CA PHE A 154 -10.83 1.34 34.31
C PHE A 154 -9.93 2.10 33.31
N ASP A 155 -8.63 2.17 33.57
CA ASP A 155 -7.66 2.83 32.68
C ASP A 155 -7.56 2.07 31.35
N LEU A 156 -7.69 0.74 31.40
CA LEU A 156 -7.83 -0.13 30.23
C LEU A 156 -8.97 0.31 29.29
N LEU A 157 -10.14 0.62 29.83
CA LEU A 157 -11.30 1.08 29.05
C LEU A 157 -11.03 2.45 28.43
N LEU A 158 -10.43 3.37 29.19
CA LEU A 158 -10.03 4.70 28.71
C LEU A 158 -8.98 4.62 27.60
N ILE A 159 -7.98 3.74 27.72
CA ILE A 159 -6.97 3.50 26.68
C ILE A 159 -7.62 3.00 25.38
N VAL A 160 -8.61 2.10 25.46
CA VAL A 160 -9.34 1.63 24.27
C VAL A 160 -10.15 2.76 23.62
N LEU A 161 -10.87 3.56 24.41
CA LEU A 161 -11.61 4.72 23.89
C LEU A 161 -10.68 5.75 23.25
N MET A 162 -9.55 6.03 23.91
CA MET A 162 -8.53 6.93 23.40
C MET A 162 -7.95 6.41 22.08
N TYR A 163 -7.66 5.12 21.99
CA TYR A 163 -7.19 4.49 20.75
C TYR A 163 -8.22 4.65 19.63
N PHE A 164 -9.50 4.46 19.93
CA PHE A 164 -10.55 4.69 18.93
C PHE A 164 -10.59 6.15 18.44
N PHE A 165 -10.66 7.13 19.35
CA PHE A 165 -10.78 8.54 18.96
C PHE A 165 -9.54 9.06 18.23
N VAL A 166 -8.34 8.73 18.70
CA VAL A 166 -7.09 9.13 18.04
C VAL A 166 -7.02 8.50 16.64
N ASN A 167 -7.37 7.21 16.49
CA ASN A 167 -7.34 6.55 15.19
C ASN A 167 -8.38 7.16 14.24
N PHE A 168 -9.57 7.47 14.74
CA PHE A 168 -10.64 8.09 13.96
C PHE A 168 -10.25 9.50 13.51
N PHE A 169 -9.71 10.33 14.41
CA PHE A 169 -9.23 11.67 14.11
C PHE A 169 -8.14 11.67 13.04
N LEU A 170 -7.08 10.86 13.24
CA LEU A 170 -5.97 10.75 12.30
C LEU A 170 -6.43 10.20 10.94
N SER A 171 -7.30 9.18 10.93
CA SER A 171 -7.84 8.63 9.68
C SER A 171 -8.66 9.65 8.90
N LEU A 172 -9.46 10.49 9.59
CA LEU A 172 -10.20 11.59 8.95
C LEU A 172 -9.26 12.64 8.37
N LEU A 173 -8.22 13.06 9.11
CA LEU A 173 -7.25 14.06 8.64
C LEU A 173 -6.40 13.54 7.48
N PHE A 174 -5.78 12.37 7.64
CA PHE A 174 -4.89 11.81 6.63
C PHE A 174 -5.61 11.30 5.39
N SER A 175 -6.92 11.03 5.45
CA SER A 175 -7.70 10.79 4.23
C SER A 175 -8.17 12.07 3.54
N TYR A 176 -8.29 13.17 4.28
CA TYR A 176 -8.75 14.46 3.74
C TYR A 176 -7.73 15.10 2.81
N ILE A 177 -6.46 15.12 3.24
CA ILE A 177 -5.35 15.68 2.47
C ILE A 177 -5.25 15.06 1.06
N PRO A 178 -5.10 13.72 0.91
CA PRO A 178 -5.05 13.10 -0.40
C PRO A 178 -6.36 13.32 -1.14
N TYR A 179 -7.54 13.23 -0.51
CA TYR A 179 -8.82 13.49 -1.19
C TYR A 179 -8.89 14.90 -1.83
N ILE A 180 -8.55 15.97 -1.10
CA ILE A 180 -8.57 17.33 -1.65
C ILE A 180 -7.53 17.53 -2.74
N LEU A 181 -6.27 17.14 -2.48
CA LEU A 181 -5.20 17.24 -3.47
C LEU A 181 -5.61 16.58 -4.77
N SER A 182 -6.20 15.41 -4.64
CA SER A 182 -6.64 14.61 -5.73
C SER A 182 -7.74 15.36 -6.53
N ILE A 183 -8.75 15.98 -5.88
CA ILE A 183 -9.78 16.80 -6.57
C ILE A 183 -9.17 18.01 -7.27
N LEU A 184 -8.30 18.76 -6.59
CA LEU A 184 -7.66 19.96 -7.15
C LEU A 184 -6.88 19.60 -8.42
N TRP A 185 -6.13 18.50 -8.39
CA TRP A 185 -5.38 18.02 -9.55
C TRP A 185 -6.27 17.57 -10.71
N SER A 186 -7.42 16.95 -10.42
CA SER A 186 -8.35 16.54 -11.49
C SER A 186 -8.90 17.71 -12.29
N ARG A 187 -8.98 18.89 -11.68
CA ARG A 187 -9.46 20.12 -12.31
C ARG A 187 -8.34 20.87 -13.03
N ALA A 188 -7.12 20.83 -12.50
CA ALA A 188 -5.96 21.55 -13.04
C ALA A 188 -5.34 20.90 -14.29
N LEU A 189 -5.42 19.58 -14.43
CA LEU A 189 -4.65 18.83 -15.43
C LEU A 189 -5.47 18.48 -16.69
N LYS A 190 -5.76 19.47 -17.56
CA LYS A 190 -6.53 19.24 -18.80
C LYS A 190 -5.69 18.68 -19.97
N SER A 191 -4.38 18.99 -20.06
CA SER A 191 -3.51 18.51 -21.14
C SER A 191 -2.57 17.37 -20.68
N SER A 192 -2.15 16.50 -21.60
CA SER A 192 -1.21 15.39 -21.33
C SER A 192 0.19 15.90 -20.95
N ILE A 193 0.65 16.98 -21.57
CA ILE A 193 1.98 17.59 -21.30
C ILE A 193 2.04 18.13 -19.87
N ILE A 194 1.02 18.88 -19.43
CA ILE A 194 0.98 19.43 -18.06
C ILE A 194 0.95 18.30 -17.02
N LYS A 195 0.33 17.15 -17.33
CA LYS A 195 0.34 15.97 -16.44
C LYS A 195 1.72 15.37 -16.26
N ILE A 196 2.50 15.26 -17.34
CA ILE A 196 3.88 14.75 -17.29
C ILE A 196 4.75 15.71 -16.48
N ILE A 197 4.65 17.02 -16.75
CA ILE A 197 5.37 18.05 -15.99
C ILE A 197 4.99 18.00 -14.51
N ALA A 198 3.70 17.93 -14.19
CA ALA A 198 3.22 17.83 -12.82
C ALA A 198 3.68 16.54 -12.12
N LEU A 199 3.73 15.40 -12.82
CA LEU A 199 4.28 14.16 -12.29
C LEU A 199 5.76 14.33 -11.94
N ILE A 200 6.55 14.92 -12.83
CA ILE A 200 7.98 15.19 -12.61
C ILE A 200 8.17 16.09 -11.38
N ILE A 201 7.42 17.19 -11.29
CA ILE A 201 7.43 18.09 -10.13
C ILE A 201 7.08 17.32 -8.86
N ASN A 202 6.04 16.49 -8.90
CA ASN A 202 5.58 15.74 -7.75
C ASN A 202 6.55 14.62 -7.31
N LEU A 203 7.44 14.17 -8.20
CA LEU A 203 8.53 13.24 -7.85
C LEU A 203 9.77 13.98 -7.34
N LEU A 204 10.09 15.16 -7.89
CA LEU A 204 11.28 15.94 -7.50
C LEU A 204 11.10 16.74 -6.21
N VAL A 205 9.97 17.44 -6.05
CA VAL A 205 9.71 18.30 -4.89
C VAL A 205 9.86 17.55 -3.55
N PRO A 206 9.33 16.33 -3.36
CA PRO A 206 9.48 15.62 -2.09
C PRO A 206 10.93 15.22 -1.81
N VAL A 207 11.69 14.86 -2.84
CA VAL A 207 13.13 14.57 -2.72
C VAL A 207 13.87 15.82 -2.25
N ILE A 208 13.59 16.98 -2.88
CA ILE A 208 14.23 18.26 -2.53
C ILE A 208 13.87 18.69 -1.10
N ILE A 209 12.59 18.60 -0.71
CA ILE A 209 12.15 18.92 0.65
C ILE A 209 12.81 17.98 1.66
N GLY A 210 12.85 16.68 1.37
CA GLY A 210 13.51 15.69 2.23
C GLY A 210 15.01 15.97 2.36
N PHE A 211 15.69 16.30 1.26
CA PHE A 211 17.10 16.66 1.23
C PHE A 211 17.37 17.89 2.11
N PHE A 212 16.57 18.95 1.94
CA PHE A 212 16.70 20.18 2.72
C PHE A 212 16.46 19.93 4.21
N GLY A 213 15.45 19.11 4.54
CA GLY A 213 15.19 18.67 5.91
C GLY A 213 16.37 17.92 6.54
N PHE A 214 16.99 17.00 5.79
CA PHE A 214 18.21 16.32 6.25
C PHE A 214 19.36 17.30 6.49
N TYR A 215 19.61 18.22 5.55
CA TYR A 215 20.70 19.19 5.67
C TYR A 215 20.54 20.10 6.90
N LEU A 216 19.32 20.57 7.17
CA LEU A 216 19.01 21.34 8.37
C LEU A 216 19.29 20.54 9.64
N LEU A 217 18.77 19.31 9.76
CA LEU A 217 19.00 18.47 10.94
C LEU A 217 20.48 18.13 11.15
N ASN A 218 21.24 17.99 10.06
CA ASN A 218 22.67 17.76 10.12
C ASN A 218 23.42 18.97 10.69
N LYS A 219 23.10 20.18 10.20
CA LYS A 219 23.67 21.44 10.67
C LYS A 219 23.44 21.69 12.18
N PHE A 220 22.32 21.23 12.71
CA PHE A 220 21.99 21.37 14.14
C PHE A 220 22.52 20.24 15.03
N ASN A 221 23.30 19.29 14.49
CA ASN A 221 23.84 18.14 15.24
C ASN A 221 22.78 17.35 16.05
N ILE A 222 21.51 17.38 15.61
CA ILE A 222 20.38 16.70 16.27
C ILE A 222 20.45 15.18 16.09
N VAL A 223 21.30 14.71 15.16
CA VAL A 223 21.48 13.29 14.85
C VAL A 223 22.55 12.68 15.76
N GLN A 224 22.26 12.73 17.04
CA GLN A 224 22.92 11.92 18.05
C GLN A 224 22.16 10.58 18.16
N SER A 225 22.84 9.53 18.62
CA SER A 225 22.41 8.12 18.64
C SER A 225 20.94 7.92 19.06
N LEU A 226 20.26 6.84 18.66
CA LEU A 226 18.89 6.53 19.15
C LEU A 226 18.76 6.62 20.69
N TYR A 227 19.86 6.33 21.40
CA TYR A 227 20.00 6.51 22.84
C TYR A 227 19.93 7.98 23.26
N GLU A 228 20.73 8.86 22.66
CA GLU A 228 20.67 10.30 22.90
C GLU A 228 19.36 10.90 22.39
N LEU A 229 18.83 10.47 21.24
CA LEU A 229 17.50 10.81 20.73
C LEU A 229 16.44 10.48 21.78
N SER A 230 16.50 9.31 22.42
CA SER A 230 15.57 8.97 23.51
C SER A 230 15.68 9.88 24.74
N HIS A 231 16.82 10.55 24.90
CA HIS A 231 17.12 11.53 25.95
C HIS A 231 17.01 12.99 25.46
N THR A 232 16.76 13.23 24.16
CA THR A 232 16.53 14.57 23.64
C THR A 232 15.24 15.12 24.22
N LYS A 233 15.20 16.45 24.37
CA LYS A 233 13.98 17.17 24.75
C LYS A 233 12.82 16.81 23.81
N ILE A 234 13.07 16.61 22.51
CA ILE A 234 12.03 16.28 21.53
C ILE A 234 11.42 14.90 21.81
N PHE A 235 12.22 13.87 22.05
CA PHE A 235 11.68 12.55 22.39
C PHE A 235 11.10 12.51 23.79
N TYR A 236 11.65 13.26 24.74
CA TYR A 236 11.01 13.47 26.04
C TYR A 236 9.63 14.10 25.87
N TYR A 237 9.49 15.15 25.05
CA TYR A 237 8.19 15.76 24.75
C TYR A 237 7.29 14.80 23.99
N PHE A 238 7.79 13.98 23.06
CA PHE A 238 7.00 12.98 22.34
C PHE A 238 6.54 11.85 23.28
N LYS A 239 7.39 11.48 24.24
CA LYS A 239 7.12 10.51 25.30
C LYS A 239 6.05 11.05 26.26
N VAL A 240 6.20 12.28 26.73
CA VAL A 240 5.25 12.95 27.65
C VAL A 240 3.93 13.32 26.96
N ALA A 241 3.96 13.68 25.69
CA ALA A 241 2.76 14.03 24.90
C ALA A 241 2.07 12.82 24.26
N ASN A 242 2.58 11.59 24.46
CA ASN A 242 1.91 10.40 23.96
C ASN A 242 0.55 10.24 24.68
N PRO A 243 -0.59 10.25 23.95
CA PRO A 243 -1.92 10.22 24.54
C PRO A 243 -2.15 9.06 25.51
N TYR A 244 -1.47 7.93 25.31
CA TYR A 244 -1.60 6.76 26.18
C TYR A 244 -0.77 6.87 27.46
N GLN A 245 0.39 7.52 27.42
CA GLN A 245 1.21 7.71 28.62
C GLN A 245 0.63 8.77 29.54
N VAL A 246 -0.09 9.74 28.98
CA VAL A 246 -0.83 10.76 29.74
C VAL A 246 -1.90 10.08 30.61
N ILE A 247 -2.65 9.13 30.05
CA ILE A 247 -3.69 8.37 30.77
C ILE A 247 -3.10 7.53 31.90
N CYS A 248 -1.95 6.89 31.68
CA CYS A 248 -1.34 6.07 32.74
C CYS A 248 -0.69 6.88 33.90
N LYS A 249 -0.63 8.21 33.81
CA LYS A 249 0.05 9.08 34.79
C LYS A 249 -0.85 10.09 35.47
N ASN A 250 -1.99 10.39 34.87
CA ASN A 250 -2.90 11.41 35.33
C ASN A 250 -4.06 10.82 36.15
N ASN A 251 -4.87 11.70 36.74
CA ASN A 251 -6.08 11.28 37.41
C ASN A 251 -7.18 10.98 36.37
N ILE A 252 -8.07 10.04 36.68
CA ILE A 252 -9.20 9.63 35.83
C ILE A 252 -10.03 10.83 35.32
N SER A 253 -10.20 11.87 36.15
CA SER A 253 -10.94 13.09 35.78
C SER A 253 -10.27 13.88 34.65
N SER A 254 -8.95 14.06 34.70
CA SER A 254 -8.17 14.69 33.62
C SER A 254 -8.20 13.87 32.34
N ASP A 255 -8.18 12.54 32.43
CA ASP A 255 -8.21 11.67 31.26
C ASP A 255 -9.56 11.70 30.54
N LEU A 256 -10.65 11.74 31.31
CA LEU A 256 -11.99 11.95 30.76
C LEU A 256 -12.11 13.29 30.03
N ILE A 257 -11.52 14.37 30.57
CA ILE A 257 -11.49 15.68 29.89
C ILE A 257 -10.74 15.56 28.57
N ILE A 258 -9.56 14.93 28.54
CA ILE A 258 -8.76 14.76 27.33
C ILE A 258 -9.53 13.94 26.28
N VAL A 259 -10.13 12.82 26.66
CA VAL A 259 -10.95 11.99 25.77
C VAL A 259 -12.14 12.80 25.23
N SER A 260 -12.77 13.63 26.07
CA SER A 260 -13.89 14.48 25.64
C SER A 260 -13.47 15.54 24.62
N ILE A 261 -12.32 16.19 24.80
CA ILE A 261 -11.77 17.17 23.85
C ILE A 261 -11.47 16.50 22.50
N LEU A 262 -10.91 15.28 22.52
CA LEU A 262 -10.68 14.49 21.31
C LEU A 262 -11.98 14.06 20.62
N ALA A 263 -13.02 13.73 21.39
CA ALA A 263 -14.32 13.43 20.81
C ALA A 263 -14.91 14.67 20.10
N VAL A 264 -14.81 15.85 20.71
CA VAL A 264 -15.24 17.12 20.08
C VAL A 264 -14.43 17.42 18.82
N SER A 265 -13.10 17.23 18.85
CA SER A 265 -12.25 17.47 17.67
C SER A 265 -12.60 16.52 16.51
N CYS A 266 -12.90 15.25 16.80
CA CYS A 266 -13.40 14.30 15.80
C CYS A 266 -14.69 14.79 15.14
N VAL A 267 -15.64 15.29 15.93
CA VAL A 267 -16.92 15.84 15.42
C VAL A 267 -16.67 17.06 14.52
N LEU A 268 -15.77 17.96 14.91
CA LEU A 268 -15.41 19.13 14.08
C LEU A 268 -14.83 18.71 12.73
N VAL A 269 -13.86 17.78 12.71
CA VAL A 269 -13.28 17.28 11.46
C VAL A 269 -14.33 16.56 10.60
N TYR A 270 -15.25 15.82 11.22
CA TYR A 270 -16.36 15.17 10.53
C TYR A 270 -17.34 16.18 9.89
N ILE A 271 -17.58 17.32 10.53
CA ILE A 271 -18.37 18.42 9.97
C ILE A 271 -17.65 19.05 8.77
N ILE A 272 -16.33 19.27 8.86
CA ILE A 272 -15.52 19.77 7.73
C ILE A 272 -15.65 18.82 6.54
N TRP A 273 -15.49 17.51 6.78
CA TRP A 273 -15.70 16.47 5.76
C TRP A 273 -17.08 16.56 5.11
N SER A 274 -18.13 16.74 5.92
CA SER A 274 -19.50 16.89 5.45
C SER A 274 -19.65 18.07 4.49
N LYS A 275 -19.17 19.26 4.89
CA LYS A 275 -19.21 20.46 4.05
C LYS A 275 -18.40 20.28 2.75
N THR A 276 -17.25 19.62 2.81
CA THR A 276 -16.45 19.39 1.60
C THR A 276 -17.10 18.43 0.60
N LEU A 277 -17.72 17.35 1.08
CA LEU A 277 -18.39 16.38 0.22
C LEU A 277 -19.62 16.97 -0.48
N GLU A 278 -20.32 17.89 0.19
CA GLU A 278 -21.42 18.69 -0.38
C GLU A 278 -20.95 19.71 -1.43
N ARG A 279 -19.68 20.10 -1.42
CA ARG A 279 -19.11 21.02 -2.42
C ARG A 279 -18.43 20.31 -3.60
N PHE A 280 -17.65 19.26 -3.35
CA PHE A 280 -16.74 18.70 -4.36
C PHE A 280 -17.13 17.30 -4.90
N ASP A 281 -18.08 16.60 -4.26
CA ASP A 281 -18.49 15.21 -4.58
C ASP A 281 -17.31 14.20 -4.60
N LEU A 282 -17.58 12.92 -4.81
CA LEU A 282 -16.55 11.87 -4.90
C LEU A 282 -15.63 12.05 -6.11
N ILE A 283 -14.46 11.41 -6.05
CA ILE A 283 -13.41 11.48 -7.08
C ILE A 283 -13.86 10.77 -8.36
N GLU A 284 -14.01 11.48 -9.48
CA GLU A 284 -14.29 10.84 -10.78
C GLU A 284 -13.25 9.76 -11.13
N TYR A 285 -13.73 8.52 -11.30
CA TYR A 285 -12.87 7.35 -11.55
C TYR A 285 -12.25 7.37 -12.95
N THR A 286 -13.05 7.67 -13.98
CA THR A 286 -12.61 7.82 -15.37
C THR A 286 -13.27 9.04 -15.97
N LYS A 287 -12.57 10.17 -16.00
CA LYS A 287 -12.88 11.21 -16.97
C LYS A 287 -12.21 10.81 -18.28
N LEU A 288 -12.87 9.91 -19.03
CA LEU A 288 -12.38 9.53 -20.36
C LEU A 288 -12.37 10.81 -21.19
N ASN A 289 -11.19 11.15 -21.71
CA ASN A 289 -11.10 12.23 -22.67
C ASN A 289 -11.90 11.81 -23.90
N ASN A 290 -12.96 12.53 -24.27
CA ASN A 290 -13.81 12.23 -25.44
C ASN A 290 -13.08 12.41 -26.79
N ARG A 291 -11.75 12.54 -26.78
CA ARG A 291 -10.95 12.56 -27.99
C ARG A 291 -11.08 11.21 -28.69
N VAL A 292 -11.67 11.23 -29.88
CA VAL A 292 -11.68 10.09 -30.79
C VAL A 292 -10.24 9.90 -31.26
N TYR A 293 -9.56 8.88 -30.72
CA TYR A 293 -8.24 8.50 -31.23
C TYR A 293 -8.46 7.69 -32.51
N SER A 294 -7.79 8.07 -33.60
CA SER A 294 -7.86 7.36 -34.87
C SER A 294 -7.39 5.91 -34.69
N ASN A 295 -8.25 4.95 -35.04
CA ASN A 295 -7.92 3.53 -35.05
C ASN A 295 -7.02 3.21 -36.25
N THR A 296 -5.75 3.60 -36.22
CA THR A 296 -4.78 3.31 -37.30
C THR A 296 -4.06 1.99 -37.06
N ILE A 297 -4.79 0.92 -36.75
CA ILE A 297 -4.18 -0.42 -36.62
C ILE A 297 -4.36 -1.16 -37.94
N PRO A 298 -3.30 -1.39 -38.73
CA PRO A 298 -3.38 -2.27 -39.89
C PRO A 298 -3.64 -3.71 -39.42
N LEU A 299 -4.85 -4.19 -39.67
CA LEU A 299 -5.40 -5.49 -39.20
C LEU A 299 -4.84 -6.72 -39.96
N ALA A 300 -3.88 -6.55 -40.87
CA ALA A 300 -3.42 -7.57 -41.83
C ALA A 300 -2.21 -8.42 -41.37
N ASN A 301 -1.66 -8.22 -40.17
CA ASN A 301 -0.40 -8.84 -39.75
C ASN A 301 -0.56 -10.19 -39.02
N LYS A 302 0.32 -11.17 -39.28
CA LYS A 302 0.38 -12.49 -38.57
C LYS A 302 0.54 -12.38 -37.04
N LYS A 303 1.02 -11.24 -36.52
CA LYS A 303 1.13 -10.92 -35.08
C LYS A 303 -0.03 -10.06 -34.56
N LYS A 304 -1.20 -10.15 -35.21
CA LYS A 304 -2.38 -9.28 -34.99
C LYS A 304 -2.69 -9.09 -33.52
N ILE A 305 -2.81 -10.17 -32.76
CA ILE A 305 -3.21 -10.12 -31.35
C ILE A 305 -2.18 -9.40 -30.48
N PHE A 306 -0.89 -9.72 -30.65
CA PHE A 306 0.18 -9.09 -29.86
C PHE A 306 0.12 -7.56 -30.01
N TYR A 307 0.01 -7.08 -31.25
CA TYR A 307 -0.08 -5.65 -31.51
C TYR A 307 -1.42 -5.06 -31.06
N CYS A 308 -2.55 -5.77 -31.26
CA CYS A 308 -3.86 -5.32 -30.79
C CYS A 308 -3.89 -5.10 -29.27
N ILE A 309 -3.42 -6.06 -28.48
CA ILE A 309 -3.36 -5.94 -27.01
C ILE A 309 -2.40 -4.82 -26.62
N LEU A 310 -1.20 -4.79 -27.23
CA LEU A 310 -0.20 -3.78 -26.92
C LEU A 310 -0.68 -2.36 -27.21
N HIS A 311 -1.34 -2.14 -28.35
CA HIS A 311 -1.90 -0.83 -28.72
C HIS A 311 -3.14 -0.47 -27.91
N LYS A 312 -3.99 -1.45 -27.57
CA LYS A 312 -5.12 -1.25 -26.66
C LYS A 312 -4.63 -0.74 -25.30
N ASP A 313 -3.67 -1.44 -24.70
CA ASP A 313 -3.13 -1.08 -23.39
C ASP A 313 -2.43 0.29 -23.41
N ARG A 314 -1.70 0.61 -24.49
CA ARG A 314 -1.10 1.95 -24.69
C ARG A 314 -2.16 3.05 -24.86
N ALA A 315 -3.19 2.80 -25.66
CA ALA A 315 -4.30 3.73 -25.81
C ALA A 315 -5.04 3.92 -24.48
N PHE A 316 -5.15 2.86 -23.67
CA PHE A 316 -5.76 2.92 -22.35
C PHE A 316 -4.90 3.72 -21.36
N LEU A 317 -3.57 3.52 -21.35
CA LEU A 317 -2.61 4.37 -20.62
C LEU A 317 -2.76 5.85 -20.96
N LEU A 318 -2.93 6.17 -22.26
CA LEU A 318 -3.13 7.54 -22.77
C LEU A 318 -4.55 8.09 -22.56
N ARG A 319 -5.51 7.28 -22.08
CA ARG A 319 -6.91 7.69 -21.84
C ARG A 319 -7.25 7.81 -20.36
N ILE A 320 -6.58 7.06 -19.47
CA ILE A 320 -6.80 7.10 -18.00
C ILE A 320 -6.06 8.29 -17.34
N ASP A 321 -5.67 9.28 -18.14
CA ASP A 321 -4.74 10.35 -17.79
C ASP A 321 -5.01 11.08 -16.44
N GLY A 322 -6.26 11.18 -15.98
CA GLY A 322 -6.57 11.88 -14.72
C GLY A 322 -6.35 11.04 -13.45
N PHE A 323 -6.49 9.72 -13.56
CA PHE A 323 -6.41 8.80 -12.42
C PHE A 323 -5.02 8.21 -12.30
N PHE A 324 -4.42 7.79 -13.42
CA PHE A 324 -3.12 7.14 -13.42
C PHE A 324 -2.02 8.06 -12.84
N PHE A 325 -1.85 9.25 -13.42
CA PHE A 325 -0.84 10.22 -12.99
C PHE A 325 -1.07 10.72 -11.55
N ARG A 326 -2.33 10.87 -11.14
CA ARG A 326 -2.73 11.36 -9.82
C ARG A 326 -2.45 10.35 -8.72
N ASN A 327 -2.75 9.07 -8.95
CA ASN A 327 -2.54 8.03 -7.95
C ASN A 327 -1.10 7.55 -7.91
N LEU A 328 -0.47 7.40 -9.09
CA LEU A 328 0.94 7.07 -9.18
C LEU A 328 1.78 8.19 -8.54
N GLY A 329 1.49 9.46 -8.84
CA GLY A 329 2.16 10.60 -8.20
C GLY A 329 1.99 10.62 -6.68
N ASN A 330 0.75 10.54 -6.18
CA ASN A 330 0.50 10.60 -4.73
C ASN A 330 1.09 9.40 -3.97
N MET A 331 1.06 8.20 -4.56
CA MET A 331 1.66 7.00 -3.95
C MET A 331 3.19 7.10 -3.91
N LEU A 332 3.81 7.65 -4.95
CA LEU A 332 5.26 7.79 -5.02
C LEU A 332 5.80 8.97 -4.22
N PHE A 333 4.97 9.96 -3.87
CA PHE A 333 5.37 11.14 -3.09
C PHE A 333 6.09 10.76 -1.78
N LEU A 334 5.52 9.83 -1.01
CA LEU A 334 6.11 9.40 0.27
C LEU A 334 7.41 8.62 0.07
N VAL A 335 7.50 7.80 -0.98
CA VAL A 335 8.74 7.08 -1.32
C VAL A 335 9.83 8.07 -1.75
N MET A 336 9.46 9.11 -2.49
CA MET A 336 10.36 10.19 -2.91
C MET A 336 10.80 11.07 -1.74
N PHE A 337 9.91 11.33 -0.77
CA PHE A 337 10.28 12.00 0.47
C PHE A 337 11.25 11.15 1.31
N PHE A 338 10.99 9.84 1.43
CA PHE A 338 11.90 8.91 2.10
C PHE A 338 13.25 8.79 1.38
N LEU A 339 13.26 8.84 0.04
CA LEU A 339 14.48 8.97 -0.76
C LEU A 339 15.25 10.26 -0.43
N GLY A 340 14.55 11.38 -0.32
CA GLY A 340 15.11 12.68 0.04
C GLY A 340 15.67 12.75 1.47
N PHE A 341 15.01 12.11 2.43
CA PHE A 341 15.35 12.24 3.84
C PHE A 341 16.02 10.99 4.42
N GLY A 342 15.42 9.82 4.21
CA GLY A 342 15.84 8.55 4.79
C GLY A 342 17.13 8.00 4.21
N PHE A 343 17.34 8.12 2.89
CA PHE A 343 18.57 7.65 2.24
C PHE A 343 19.84 8.34 2.78
N PRO A 344 19.96 9.68 2.81
CA PRO A 344 21.15 10.33 3.39
C PRO A 344 21.27 10.10 4.90
N PHE A 345 20.14 9.94 5.61
CA PHE A 345 20.14 9.62 7.03
C PHE A 345 20.76 8.23 7.30
N ILE A 346 20.38 7.21 6.53
CA ILE A 346 20.95 5.86 6.59
C ILE A 346 22.46 5.92 6.29
N LEU A 347 22.87 6.63 5.24
CA LEU A 347 24.30 6.76 4.89
C LEU A 347 25.13 7.41 6.00
N ARG A 348 24.58 8.42 6.68
CA ARG A 348 25.25 9.05 7.82
C ARG A 348 25.38 8.11 9.02
N TYR A 349 24.32 7.37 9.35
CA TYR A 349 24.32 6.45 10.49
C TYR A 349 25.27 5.27 10.28
N PHE A 350 25.36 4.78 9.04
CA PHE A 350 26.27 3.71 8.63
C PHE A 350 27.50 4.26 7.90
N SER A 351 28.07 5.36 8.38
CA SER A 351 29.25 6.00 7.77
C SER A 351 30.47 5.09 7.68
N GLY A 352 30.60 4.11 8.58
CA GLY A 352 31.65 3.09 8.53
C GLY A 352 31.45 2.03 7.44
N TYR A 353 30.24 1.87 6.91
CA TYR A 353 29.88 0.87 5.89
C TYR A 353 28.95 1.49 4.82
N PRO A 354 29.39 2.55 4.12
CA PRO A 354 28.51 3.37 3.29
C PRO A 354 28.04 2.63 2.03
N VAL A 355 28.86 1.72 1.49
CA VAL A 355 28.53 0.91 0.30
C VAL A 355 27.48 -0.15 0.64
N GLN A 356 27.61 -0.82 1.77
CA GLN A 356 26.64 -1.82 2.23
C GLN A 356 25.27 -1.16 2.49
N ALA A 357 25.28 -0.03 3.21
CA ALA A 357 24.08 0.74 3.51
C ALA A 357 23.37 1.27 2.25
N SER A 358 24.14 1.68 1.24
CA SER A 358 23.61 2.21 -0.02
C SER A 358 22.94 1.10 -0.87
N ILE A 359 23.50 -0.11 -0.91
CA ILE A 359 22.93 -1.26 -1.62
C ILE A 359 21.62 -1.72 -0.97
N ILE A 360 21.61 -1.86 0.36
CA ILE A 360 20.41 -2.26 1.11
C ILE A 360 19.28 -1.25 0.88
N SER A 361 19.58 0.04 0.99
CA SER A 361 18.58 1.09 0.80
C SER A 361 18.08 1.15 -0.65
N ALA A 362 18.95 1.03 -1.65
CA ALA A 362 18.55 0.94 -3.06
C ALA A 362 17.59 -0.24 -3.32
N PHE A 363 17.87 -1.41 -2.75
CA PHE A 363 16.97 -2.55 -2.85
C PHE A 363 15.59 -2.29 -2.22
N LEU A 364 15.55 -1.80 -0.98
CA LEU A 364 14.30 -1.51 -0.27
C LEU A 364 13.46 -0.46 -1.01
N ILE A 365 14.10 0.61 -1.47
CA ILE A 365 13.45 1.68 -2.23
C ILE A 365 12.86 1.12 -3.52
N SER A 366 13.63 0.36 -4.30
CA SER A 366 13.13 -0.18 -5.57
C SER A 366 12.01 -1.20 -5.39
N SER A 367 12.07 -2.04 -4.36
CA SER A 367 10.99 -2.97 -4.02
C SER A 367 9.67 -2.23 -3.75
N LEU A 368 9.68 -1.24 -2.84
CA LEU A 368 8.50 -0.44 -2.53
C LEU A 368 8.02 0.38 -3.73
N PHE A 369 8.96 0.97 -4.48
CA PHE A 369 8.65 1.82 -5.62
C PHE A 369 7.96 1.03 -6.74
N TYR A 370 8.49 -0.12 -7.14
CA TYR A 370 7.90 -0.92 -8.22
C TYR A 370 6.63 -1.65 -7.83
N GLN A 371 6.46 -1.98 -6.55
CA GLN A 371 5.16 -2.44 -6.04
C GLN A 371 4.06 -1.39 -6.29
N LEU A 372 4.32 -0.12 -5.93
CA LEU A 372 3.36 0.98 -6.10
C LEU A 372 3.10 1.33 -7.57
N VAL A 373 4.15 1.41 -8.39
CA VAL A 373 4.04 1.63 -9.84
C VAL A 373 3.09 0.60 -10.43
N GLY A 374 3.25 -0.63 -10.00
CA GLY A 374 2.52 -1.70 -10.59
C GLY A 374 1.07 -1.86 -10.11
N ASP A 375 0.80 -1.58 -8.83
CA ASP A 375 -0.57 -1.39 -8.33
C ASP A 375 -1.31 -0.31 -9.15
N ALA A 376 -0.60 0.75 -9.59
CA ALA A 376 -1.18 1.81 -10.40
C ALA A 376 -1.50 1.40 -11.85
N ILE A 377 -0.76 0.46 -12.44
CA ILE A 377 -0.96 -0.02 -13.82
C ILE A 377 -1.83 -1.29 -13.85
N LYS A 378 -2.11 -1.91 -12.69
CA LYS A 378 -2.79 -3.21 -12.56
C LYS A 378 -4.08 -3.33 -13.36
N MET A 379 -4.92 -2.29 -13.36
CA MET A 379 -6.16 -2.24 -14.15
C MET A 379 -5.89 -2.38 -15.67
N ILE A 380 -4.81 -1.78 -16.16
CA ILE A 380 -4.42 -1.79 -17.57
C ILE A 380 -3.86 -3.16 -17.96
N LEU A 381 -3.07 -3.75 -17.07
CA LEU A 381 -2.55 -5.11 -17.24
C LEU A 381 -3.65 -6.16 -17.13
N SER A 382 -4.83 -5.81 -16.63
CA SER A 382 -5.88 -6.80 -16.40
C SER A 382 -6.38 -7.44 -17.68
N VAL A 383 -6.69 -8.73 -17.58
CA VAL A 383 -7.27 -9.52 -18.67
C VAL A 383 -8.78 -9.45 -18.64
N GLU A 384 -9.38 -9.00 -17.54
CA GLU A 384 -10.83 -8.97 -17.33
C GLU A 384 -11.57 -8.11 -18.38
N LEU A 385 -10.91 -7.04 -18.87
CA LEU A 385 -11.42 -6.25 -20.00
C LEU A 385 -11.23 -6.94 -21.34
N ASP A 386 -10.23 -7.81 -21.48
CA ASP A 386 -9.99 -8.62 -22.67
C ASP A 386 -11.00 -9.78 -22.75
N LEU A 387 -11.39 -10.36 -21.60
CA LEU A 387 -12.36 -11.46 -21.52
C LEU A 387 -13.75 -11.09 -22.02
N LYS A 388 -14.21 -9.84 -21.85
CA LYS A 388 -15.50 -9.40 -22.40
C LYS A 388 -15.55 -9.49 -23.94
N ASN A 389 -14.38 -9.38 -24.56
CA ASN A 389 -14.22 -9.48 -26.00
C ASN A 389 -13.52 -10.80 -26.37
N TYR A 390 -13.62 -11.82 -25.51
CA TYR A 390 -12.91 -13.08 -25.69
C TYR A 390 -13.24 -13.75 -27.02
N HIS A 391 -14.48 -13.62 -27.51
CA HIS A 391 -14.91 -14.08 -28.83
C HIS A 391 -14.03 -13.53 -29.98
N ILE A 392 -13.42 -12.35 -29.83
CA ILE A 392 -12.50 -11.74 -30.81
C ILE A 392 -11.11 -12.41 -30.77
N PHE A 393 -10.74 -13.01 -29.63
CA PHE A 393 -9.41 -13.57 -29.37
C PHE A 393 -9.39 -15.11 -29.35
N TYR A 394 -10.56 -15.75 -29.25
CA TYR A 394 -10.74 -17.20 -29.06
C TYR A 394 -10.03 -18.06 -30.12
N SER A 395 -10.09 -17.65 -31.40
CA SER A 395 -9.50 -18.45 -32.49
C SER A 395 -7.98 -18.35 -32.59
N ASN A 396 -7.36 -17.38 -31.92
CA ASN A 396 -5.99 -16.98 -32.20
C ASN A 396 -5.08 -16.98 -30.95
N VAL A 397 -5.62 -17.11 -29.73
CA VAL A 397 -4.85 -17.18 -28.47
C VAL A 397 -5.02 -18.55 -27.84
N PHE A 398 -3.96 -19.36 -27.85
CA PHE A 398 -4.02 -20.73 -27.31
C PHE A 398 -3.63 -20.76 -25.82
N ASN A 399 -2.63 -19.97 -25.42
CA ASN A 399 -1.99 -20.10 -24.11
C ASN A 399 -1.93 -18.74 -23.39
N LEU A 400 -1.92 -18.75 -22.04
CA LEU A 400 -1.85 -17.51 -21.24
C LEU A 400 -0.63 -16.63 -21.55
N TRP A 401 0.48 -17.23 -21.97
CA TRP A 401 1.70 -16.48 -22.32
C TRP A 401 1.50 -15.48 -23.47
N GLU A 402 0.62 -15.78 -24.42
CA GLU A 402 0.37 -14.92 -25.58
C GLU A 402 -0.34 -13.62 -25.19
N LEU A 403 -1.15 -13.66 -24.12
CA LEU A 403 -1.69 -12.47 -23.47
C LEU A 403 -0.67 -11.76 -22.56
N ALA A 404 0.20 -12.54 -21.90
CA ALA A 404 1.19 -12.02 -20.97
C ALA A 404 2.25 -11.15 -21.66
N LYS A 405 2.80 -11.64 -22.79
CA LYS A 405 3.92 -11.00 -23.49
C LYS A 405 3.68 -9.53 -23.86
N PRO A 406 2.54 -9.12 -24.48
CA PRO A 406 2.30 -7.71 -24.81
C PRO A 406 2.13 -6.83 -23.54
N LYS A 407 1.48 -7.35 -22.49
CA LYS A 407 1.28 -6.66 -21.21
C LYS A 407 2.61 -6.44 -20.47
N LEU A 408 3.44 -7.47 -20.40
CA LEU A 408 4.81 -7.41 -19.87
C LEU A 408 5.66 -6.37 -20.59
N ARG A 409 5.55 -6.28 -21.92
CA ARG A 409 6.29 -5.28 -22.71
C ARG A 409 5.91 -3.85 -22.33
N ASN A 410 4.63 -3.56 -22.12
CA ASN A 410 4.19 -2.22 -21.71
C ASN A 410 4.66 -1.88 -20.30
N TYR A 411 4.60 -2.84 -19.36
CA TYR A 411 5.12 -2.63 -18.02
C TYR A 411 6.64 -2.40 -18.02
N ASN A 412 7.40 -3.23 -18.73
CA ASN A 412 8.86 -3.15 -18.76
C ASN A 412 9.35 -1.84 -19.37
N LEU A 413 8.60 -1.22 -20.28
CA LEU A 413 8.90 0.14 -20.78
C LEU A 413 8.79 1.19 -19.66
N ILE A 414 7.78 1.07 -18.79
CA ILE A 414 7.62 1.96 -17.64
C ILE A 414 8.75 1.72 -16.63
N VAL A 415 9.11 0.47 -16.37
CA VAL A 415 10.26 0.10 -15.51
C VAL A 415 11.54 0.74 -16.02
N TRP A 416 11.82 0.66 -17.32
CA TRP A 416 13.01 1.29 -17.91
C TRP A 416 13.06 2.80 -17.64
N PHE A 417 11.97 3.51 -17.95
CA PHE A 417 11.92 4.95 -17.76
C PHE A 417 12.11 5.35 -16.29
N LEU A 418 11.45 4.64 -15.38
CA LEU A 418 11.54 4.92 -13.95
C LEU A 418 12.89 4.49 -13.33
N THR A 419 13.51 3.43 -13.87
CA THR A 419 14.86 3.01 -13.47
C THR A 419 15.86 4.12 -13.77
N ILE A 420 15.84 4.65 -14.99
CA ILE A 420 16.72 5.76 -15.41
C ILE A 420 16.52 6.95 -14.47
N PHE A 421 15.26 7.30 -14.18
CA PHE A 421 14.94 8.39 -13.26
C PHE A 421 15.48 8.16 -11.83
N LEU A 422 15.28 6.97 -11.25
CA LEU A 422 15.79 6.64 -9.92
C LEU A 422 17.32 6.63 -9.86
N THR A 423 17.98 6.12 -10.91
CA THR A 423 19.44 6.18 -10.99
C THR A 423 19.95 7.60 -11.11
N PHE A 424 19.25 8.47 -11.86
CA PHE A 424 19.59 9.88 -11.93
C PHE A 424 19.47 10.57 -10.57
N ILE A 425 18.41 10.29 -9.80
CA ILE A 425 18.30 10.78 -8.41
C ILE A 425 19.47 10.28 -7.56
N SER A 426 19.92 9.04 -7.76
CA SER A 426 21.02 8.47 -6.98
C SER A 426 22.35 9.25 -7.12
N PHE A 427 22.58 9.90 -8.28
CA PHE A 427 23.79 10.72 -8.52
C PHE A 427 23.92 11.90 -7.56
N PHE A 428 22.82 12.47 -7.06
CA PHE A 428 22.89 13.58 -6.12
C PHE A 428 23.47 13.18 -4.75
N TRP A 429 23.48 11.89 -4.43
CA TRP A 429 23.90 11.40 -3.11
C TRP A 429 25.33 10.87 -3.08
N GLN A 430 25.78 10.21 -4.13
CA GLN A 430 27.11 9.60 -4.21
C GLN A 430 27.82 9.90 -5.54
N PRO A 431 28.04 11.18 -5.88
CA PRO A 431 28.46 11.60 -7.23
C PRO A 431 29.78 11.00 -7.73
N TYR A 432 30.64 10.51 -6.81
CA TYR A 432 31.99 10.03 -7.13
C TYR A 432 32.10 8.50 -7.32
N PHE A 433 31.03 7.71 -7.13
CA PHE A 433 31.09 6.24 -7.20
C PHE A 433 30.35 5.67 -8.42
N ILE A 434 30.94 5.81 -9.61
CA ILE A 434 30.34 5.37 -10.90
C ILE A 434 29.93 3.89 -10.90
N LEU A 435 30.79 3.00 -10.39
CA LEU A 435 30.50 1.56 -10.32
C LEU A 435 29.23 1.28 -9.50
N LEU A 436 29.02 2.04 -8.43
CA LEU A 436 27.88 1.88 -7.54
C LEU A 436 26.58 2.34 -8.19
N HIS A 437 26.62 3.38 -9.03
CA HIS A 437 25.47 3.77 -9.86
C HIS A 437 25.11 2.70 -10.90
N PHE A 438 26.11 2.04 -11.49
CA PHE A 438 25.86 0.91 -12.39
C PHE A 438 25.19 -0.26 -11.65
N VAL A 439 25.64 -0.56 -10.43
CA VAL A 439 25.02 -1.58 -9.57
C VAL A 439 23.59 -1.19 -9.20
N PHE A 440 23.34 0.08 -8.86
CA PHE A 440 21.99 0.60 -8.60
C PHE A 440 21.07 0.46 -9.81
N PHE A 441 21.57 0.79 -11.00
CA PHE A 441 20.84 0.59 -12.24
C PHE A 441 20.41 -0.86 -12.40
N ILE A 442 21.32 -1.81 -12.18
CA ILE A 442 21.01 -3.25 -12.26
C ILE A 442 19.98 -3.64 -11.19
N ILE A 443 20.17 -3.25 -9.92
CA ILE A 443 19.24 -3.57 -8.83
C ILE A 443 17.83 -3.06 -9.17
N PHE A 444 17.72 -1.80 -9.58
CA PHE A 444 16.44 -1.18 -9.93
C PHE A 444 15.79 -1.86 -11.14
N LEU A 445 16.55 -2.15 -12.20
CA LEU A 445 16.01 -2.79 -13.39
C LEU A 445 15.53 -4.22 -13.10
N CYS A 446 16.36 -5.01 -12.42
CA CYS A 446 16.07 -6.39 -12.05
C CYS A 446 14.84 -6.46 -11.14
N ASN A 447 14.76 -5.62 -10.10
CA ASN A 447 13.58 -5.56 -9.25
C ASN A 447 12.34 -5.15 -10.06
N GLY A 448 12.42 -4.11 -10.90
CA GLY A 448 11.28 -3.69 -11.69
C GLY A 448 10.74 -4.78 -12.63
N TYR A 449 11.63 -5.58 -13.23
CA TYR A 449 11.25 -6.74 -14.04
C TYR A 449 10.66 -7.89 -13.23
N LEU A 450 11.15 -8.16 -12.02
CA LEU A 450 10.52 -9.14 -11.14
C LEU A 450 9.11 -8.71 -10.77
N TYR A 451 8.91 -7.46 -10.36
CA TYR A 451 7.57 -6.93 -10.05
C TYR A 451 6.64 -6.94 -11.27
N SER A 452 7.16 -6.68 -12.48
CA SER A 452 6.36 -6.78 -13.71
C SER A 452 5.86 -8.21 -13.95
N LEU A 453 6.70 -9.22 -13.73
CA LEU A 453 6.33 -10.63 -13.81
C LEU A 453 5.30 -11.02 -12.74
N ILE A 454 5.53 -10.64 -11.49
CA ILE A 454 4.62 -10.95 -10.37
C ILE A 454 3.22 -10.39 -10.68
N GLN A 455 3.13 -9.14 -11.10
CA GLN A 455 1.85 -8.48 -11.26
C GLN A 455 1.09 -8.94 -12.49
N THR A 456 1.77 -9.05 -13.64
CA THR A 456 1.13 -9.58 -14.85
C THR A 456 0.62 -10.99 -14.63
N SER A 457 1.44 -11.88 -14.05
CA SER A 457 1.03 -13.25 -13.73
C SER A 457 -0.14 -13.30 -12.73
N SER A 458 -0.15 -12.43 -11.71
CA SER A 458 -1.25 -12.39 -10.73
C SER A 458 -2.61 -12.11 -11.39
N VAL A 459 -2.67 -11.15 -12.31
CA VAL A 459 -3.93 -10.73 -12.94
C VAL A 459 -4.33 -11.65 -14.10
N LEU A 460 -3.37 -12.30 -14.75
CA LEU A 460 -3.63 -13.35 -15.75
C LEU A 460 -4.15 -14.63 -15.11
N LEU A 461 -3.52 -15.08 -14.04
CA LEU A 461 -3.91 -16.34 -13.41
C LEU A 461 -5.23 -16.20 -12.68
N TYR A 462 -5.46 -15.07 -12.00
CA TYR A 462 -6.60 -14.89 -11.12
C TYR A 462 -7.37 -13.61 -11.47
N PRO A 463 -8.01 -13.56 -12.67
CA PRO A 463 -8.91 -12.47 -13.00
C PRO A 463 -10.06 -12.43 -11.98
N LYS A 464 -10.52 -11.23 -11.65
CA LYS A 464 -11.81 -11.05 -10.99
C LYS A 464 -12.91 -11.28 -12.00
N LYS A 465 -13.73 -12.32 -11.83
CA LYS A 465 -14.82 -12.63 -12.76
C LYS A 465 -16.06 -11.74 -12.52
N ASN A 466 -16.42 -11.56 -11.26
CA ASN A 466 -17.63 -10.83 -10.83
C ASN A 466 -17.34 -9.37 -10.45
N TRP A 467 -16.64 -8.65 -11.34
CA TRP A 467 -16.39 -7.22 -11.17
C TRP A 467 -17.61 -6.40 -11.59
N GLU A 468 -18.01 -5.47 -10.74
CA GLU A 468 -19.10 -4.52 -11.00
C GLU A 468 -18.56 -3.12 -11.29
N HIS A 469 -17.38 -2.82 -10.73
CA HIS A 469 -16.74 -1.52 -10.81
C HIS A 469 -15.38 -1.61 -11.48
N PHE A 470 -14.99 -0.54 -12.15
CA PHE A 470 -13.68 -0.50 -12.82
C PHE A 470 -12.49 -0.56 -11.85
N TYR A 471 -12.64 -0.12 -10.60
CA TYR A 471 -11.58 -0.25 -9.59
C TYR A 471 -11.43 -1.69 -9.08
N GLU A 472 -12.46 -2.52 -9.25
CA GLU A 472 -12.37 -3.94 -8.88
C GLU A 472 -11.50 -4.71 -9.86
N ILE A 473 -11.14 -4.10 -11.00
CA ILE A 473 -10.47 -4.77 -12.08
C ILE A 473 -9.01 -5.08 -11.72
N GLY A 474 -8.62 -6.35 -11.84
CA GLY A 474 -7.34 -6.86 -11.39
C GLY A 474 -7.23 -7.03 -9.86
N GLU A 475 -8.33 -6.85 -9.13
CA GLU A 475 -8.38 -6.94 -7.67
C GLU A 475 -9.12 -8.18 -7.15
N SER A 476 -8.82 -9.35 -7.72
CA SER A 476 -9.21 -10.63 -7.09
C SER A 476 -8.45 -10.82 -5.79
N SER A 477 -9.13 -11.29 -4.74
CA SER A 477 -8.47 -11.60 -3.45
C SER A 477 -7.42 -12.71 -3.59
N LYS A 478 -7.63 -13.68 -4.50
CA LYS A 478 -6.65 -14.72 -4.83
C LYS A 478 -5.43 -14.14 -5.56
N ALA A 479 -5.63 -13.20 -6.48
CA ALA A 479 -4.53 -12.48 -7.14
C ALA A 479 -3.67 -11.69 -6.14
N LYS A 480 -4.30 -10.97 -5.20
CA LYS A 480 -3.59 -10.22 -4.15
C LYS A 480 -2.76 -11.16 -3.26
N THR A 481 -3.31 -12.30 -2.88
CA THR A 481 -2.61 -13.28 -2.03
C THR A 481 -1.42 -13.90 -2.77
N PHE A 482 -1.60 -14.28 -4.04
CA PHE A 482 -0.51 -14.77 -4.89
C PHE A 482 0.60 -13.72 -5.05
N GLN A 483 0.23 -12.47 -5.32
CA GLN A 483 1.17 -11.34 -5.42
C GLN A 483 1.99 -11.20 -4.13
N HIS A 484 1.35 -11.15 -2.96
CA HIS A 484 2.05 -10.98 -1.68
C HIS A 484 2.98 -12.14 -1.33
N ILE A 485 2.56 -13.40 -1.58
CA ILE A 485 3.42 -14.56 -1.33
C ILE A 485 4.65 -14.49 -2.23
N TYR A 486 4.47 -14.21 -3.52
CA TYR A 486 5.58 -14.21 -4.46
C TYR A 486 6.51 -13.01 -4.28
N GLU A 487 5.97 -11.83 -3.98
CA GLU A 487 6.72 -10.64 -3.52
C GLU A 487 7.55 -10.96 -2.27
N GLY A 488 6.94 -11.61 -1.27
CA GLY A 488 7.61 -12.00 -0.04
C GLY A 488 8.77 -12.97 -0.27
N CYS A 489 8.57 -14.00 -1.10
CA CYS A 489 9.64 -14.94 -1.46
C CYS A 489 10.81 -14.23 -2.16
N ILE A 490 10.52 -13.38 -3.15
CA ILE A 490 11.55 -12.62 -3.88
C ILE A 490 12.29 -11.67 -2.94
N PHE A 491 11.55 -10.99 -2.05
CA PHE A 491 12.12 -10.07 -1.08
C PHE A 491 13.12 -10.78 -0.15
N VAL A 492 12.76 -11.95 0.39
CA VAL A 492 13.62 -12.73 1.28
C VAL A 492 14.87 -13.21 0.56
N ILE A 493 14.75 -13.76 -0.65
CA ILE A 493 15.91 -14.25 -1.42
C ILE A 493 16.89 -13.12 -1.70
N ILE A 494 16.41 -11.96 -2.15
CA ILE A 494 17.31 -10.84 -2.46
C ILE A 494 17.92 -10.24 -1.20
N LEU A 495 17.18 -10.21 -0.08
CA LEU A 495 17.72 -9.76 1.20
C LEU A 495 18.86 -10.67 1.68
N GLN A 496 18.75 -12.00 1.49
CA GLN A 496 19.84 -12.93 1.76
C GLN A 496 21.05 -12.70 0.85
N MET A 497 20.84 -12.47 -0.45
CA MET A 497 21.91 -12.12 -1.39
C MET A 497 22.66 -10.86 -0.97
N ILE A 498 21.94 -9.80 -0.58
CA ILE A 498 22.53 -8.54 -0.12
C ILE A 498 23.25 -8.71 1.21
N SER A 499 22.72 -9.53 2.12
CA SER A 499 23.39 -9.85 3.39
C SER A 499 24.72 -10.56 3.15
N LEU A 500 24.75 -11.52 2.24
CA LEU A 500 25.97 -12.24 1.85
C LEU A 500 27.00 -11.28 1.23
N VAL A 501 26.56 -10.40 0.32
CA VAL A 501 27.43 -9.37 -0.28
C VAL A 501 27.95 -8.39 0.76
N SER A 502 27.11 -7.98 1.71
CA SER A 502 27.52 -7.08 2.80
C SER A 502 28.60 -7.72 3.66
N PHE A 503 28.46 -9.01 3.98
CA PHE A 503 29.47 -9.79 4.70
C PHE A 503 30.78 -9.90 3.90
N LEU A 504 30.70 -10.21 2.60
CA LEU A 504 31.88 -10.30 1.73
C LEU A 504 32.60 -8.96 1.61
N LEU A 505 31.88 -7.85 1.46
CA LEU A 505 32.45 -6.50 1.41
C LEU A 505 33.13 -6.12 2.73
N MET A 506 32.61 -6.58 3.86
CA MET A 506 33.23 -6.36 5.18
C MET A 506 34.53 -7.16 5.34
N LYS A 507 34.54 -8.43 4.90
CA LYS A 507 35.69 -9.34 5.09
C LYS A 507 36.77 -9.17 4.01
N PHE A 508 36.40 -8.77 2.80
CA PHE A 508 37.25 -8.74 1.60
C PHE A 508 37.11 -7.41 0.84
N SER A 509 37.30 -6.28 1.55
CA SER A 509 37.10 -4.93 1.00
C SER A 509 37.94 -4.61 -0.24
N THR A 510 39.13 -5.21 -0.36
CA THR A 510 40.02 -5.09 -1.54
C THR A 510 39.41 -5.65 -2.83
N PHE A 511 38.48 -6.61 -2.72
CA PHE A 511 37.77 -7.21 -3.85
C PHE A 511 36.38 -6.59 -4.09
N SER A 512 36.12 -5.40 -3.52
CA SER A 512 34.80 -4.76 -3.56
C SER A 512 34.21 -4.64 -4.97
N SER A 513 35.00 -4.31 -5.98
CA SER A 513 34.53 -4.19 -7.36
C SER A 513 34.01 -5.52 -7.93
N ILE A 514 34.75 -6.61 -7.71
CA ILE A 514 34.38 -7.97 -8.15
C ILE A 514 33.14 -8.45 -7.40
N ILE A 515 33.06 -8.18 -6.08
CA ILE A 515 31.90 -8.54 -5.25
C ILE A 515 30.64 -7.81 -5.75
N LEU A 516 30.75 -6.51 -6.07
CA LEU A 516 29.62 -5.73 -6.57
C LEU A 516 29.19 -6.14 -7.99
N LEU A 517 30.14 -6.43 -8.88
CA LEU A 517 29.83 -6.92 -10.22
C LEU A 517 29.19 -8.31 -10.18
N SER A 518 29.67 -9.20 -9.32
CA SER A 518 29.08 -10.53 -9.12
C SER A 518 27.66 -10.47 -8.53
N LEU A 519 27.37 -9.53 -7.63
CA LEU A 519 25.99 -9.26 -7.21
C LEU A 519 25.11 -8.92 -8.42
N GLY A 520 25.59 -8.01 -9.27
CA GLY A 520 24.87 -7.59 -10.48
C GLY A 520 24.60 -8.75 -11.43
N THR A 521 25.60 -9.59 -11.71
CA THR A 521 25.44 -10.76 -12.59
C THR A 521 24.48 -11.78 -12.01
N VAL A 522 24.56 -12.09 -10.71
CA VAL A 522 23.64 -13.04 -10.08
C VAL A 522 22.21 -12.52 -10.09
N MET A 523 21.99 -11.22 -9.86
CA MET A 523 20.65 -10.63 -9.98
C MET A 523 20.10 -10.75 -11.41
N ILE A 524 20.91 -10.50 -12.43
CA ILE A 524 20.50 -10.66 -13.84
C ILE A 524 20.14 -12.13 -14.12
N VAL A 525 20.97 -13.09 -13.72
CA VAL A 525 20.68 -14.51 -13.91
C VAL A 525 19.40 -14.92 -13.18
N PHE A 526 19.23 -14.48 -11.93
CA PHE A 526 18.02 -14.75 -11.14
C PHE A 526 16.76 -14.22 -11.83
N THR A 527 16.79 -12.99 -12.36
CA THR A 527 15.64 -12.42 -13.08
C THR A 527 15.33 -13.15 -14.39
N LEU A 528 16.34 -13.53 -15.16
CA LEU A 528 16.17 -14.31 -16.39
C LEU A 528 15.59 -15.70 -16.11
N LEU A 529 16.04 -16.37 -15.05
CA LEU A 529 15.48 -17.66 -14.62
C LEU A 529 14.00 -17.53 -14.23
N ASN A 530 13.64 -16.50 -13.46
CA ASN A 530 12.25 -16.23 -13.09
C ASN A 530 11.37 -15.92 -14.32
N TYR A 531 11.90 -15.18 -15.30
CA TYR A 531 11.22 -14.92 -16.56
C TYR A 531 10.97 -16.22 -17.34
N LEU A 532 12.00 -17.06 -17.47
CA LEU A 532 11.91 -18.34 -18.18
C LEU A 532 10.91 -19.28 -17.48
N PHE A 533 10.96 -19.38 -16.16
CA PHE A 533 10.01 -20.18 -15.38
C PHE A 533 8.57 -19.70 -15.57
N SER A 534 8.32 -18.39 -15.45
CA SER A 534 7.00 -17.79 -15.66
C SER A 534 6.48 -18.04 -17.08
N MET A 535 7.35 -17.88 -18.08
CA MET A 535 7.02 -18.16 -19.48
C MET A 535 6.64 -19.63 -19.70
N LEU A 536 7.44 -20.57 -19.21
CA LEU A 536 7.14 -22.00 -19.33
C LEU A 536 5.84 -22.37 -18.61
N TYR A 537 5.63 -21.82 -17.42
CA TYR A 537 4.42 -22.07 -16.63
C TYR A 537 3.16 -21.54 -17.33
N LEU A 538 3.17 -20.29 -17.81
CA LEU A 538 2.04 -19.69 -18.51
C LEU A 538 1.78 -20.31 -19.89
N LYS A 539 2.81 -20.90 -20.53
CA LYS A 539 2.62 -21.69 -21.76
C LYS A 539 1.87 -22.99 -21.51
N LYS A 540 1.96 -23.59 -20.32
CA LYS A 540 1.25 -24.85 -20.03
C LYS A 540 -0.26 -24.68 -19.84
N ILE A 541 -0.72 -23.46 -19.56
CA ILE A 541 -2.12 -23.20 -19.23
C ILE A 541 -2.86 -22.73 -20.48
N ASN A 542 -3.81 -23.55 -20.92
CA ASN A 542 -4.69 -23.22 -22.03
C ASN A 542 -5.70 -22.13 -21.63
N MET A 543 -5.97 -21.22 -22.55
CA MET A 543 -6.97 -20.15 -22.37
C MET A 543 -8.35 -20.72 -22.09
N ASN A 544 -8.77 -21.71 -22.87
CA ASN A 544 -10.09 -22.31 -22.78
C ASN A 544 -10.28 -22.94 -21.39
N GLU A 545 -9.34 -23.78 -20.93
CA GLU A 545 -9.40 -24.41 -19.60
C GLU A 545 -9.51 -23.39 -18.46
N ARG A 546 -8.87 -22.22 -18.58
CA ARG A 546 -8.83 -21.23 -17.49
C ARG A 546 -10.04 -20.30 -17.48
N TYR A 547 -10.54 -19.93 -18.65
CA TYR A 547 -11.55 -18.89 -18.82
C TYR A 547 -12.85 -19.37 -19.44
N ILE A 548 -13.16 -20.69 -19.47
CA ILE A 548 -14.51 -21.18 -19.80
C ILE A 548 -15.52 -20.31 -19.03
N LEU A 549 -16.10 -19.38 -19.79
CA LEU A 549 -17.37 -18.76 -19.55
C LEU A 549 -18.35 -19.87 -19.88
N ASN A 550 -19.27 -20.15 -18.97
CA ASN A 550 -20.51 -20.81 -19.36
C ASN A 550 -21.27 -19.85 -20.29
N ASP A 551 -20.78 -19.66 -21.52
CA ASP A 551 -21.53 -19.07 -22.63
C ASP A 551 -22.22 -20.22 -23.39
N ARG A 552 -22.83 -21.15 -22.63
CA ARG A 552 -23.68 -22.23 -23.15
C ARG A 552 -25.12 -22.15 -22.63
N ASP A 553 -25.52 -21.00 -22.09
CA ASP A 553 -26.92 -20.63 -21.85
C ASP A 553 -27.23 -19.26 -22.48
#